data_AF-A0A226F3Z1-F1
#
_entry.id   AF-A0A226F3Z1-F1
#
_cell.length_a   1.000
_cell.length_b   1.000
_cell.length_c   1.000
_cell.angle_alpha   90.00
_cell.angle_beta   90.00
_cell.angle_gamma   90.00
#
_symmetry.space_group_name_H-M   'P 1'
#
loop_
_entity.id
_entity.type
_entity.pdbx_description
1 polymer ?
#
loop_
_entity_poly.entity_id
_entity_poly.type
_entity_poly.pdbx_seq_one_letter_code
_entity_poly.pdbx_strand_id
1 'polypeptide(L)'
;MQRFNFFGFALFVGLSIFRPGICQSYDATLEENTQGKDVVDAVIRKLGRAAIFPQDQGFLKRLALVESGFGNSSDTYRPGYNGGIWHVDEVDFEATKDIPDLQDYYDKTKQIFGITWDGVTWADLRKPLFSAIAVRLFLRQKTNDAIPSAILAQASYWISHYRPNGDVNRFEEEVSDVESKPECHGVADVCIVMDGSGSITLPAFQKAIDFSVDLVETFTLDPATAMRVGYLVFASDIDHYFDLDNTMTKEEMISKLKQVTYPNGATATGDGIVAGLEYFKKAVNRVGIPKIMLTFTDGESNSGTYSVSQAVAMIQNERIVSYAIGIGSNIIEAELKIIAYGIDEMVKRVDDYNALPEITNDLNFAVCQTPQTLEPNVEPTPGVLEPRERRYYAIGLTTNGITLSISTNSAFEGWYSYSEPNPNSAIYDGLITGNIIYIPDQDDADGRVLRNDGTKHVYVTIQGASTDESLTEYVIHVGEGYHIPSPSPETTQIPTSTEVTTEATASTEVTTEAVLTEVTTDVASTEVTTEATVIPPSTEKISENPETTTTSMPTSPTTTTETQSTTEKLRPENPPVNVPDESSILSGALPWLIICCLLNLFN
;
A
#
# COMPACT_ATOMS: atom_id res chain seq x y z
N MET A 1 72.04 31.43 -9.27
CA MET A 1 72.67 30.45 -8.35
C MET A 1 71.87 30.45 -7.07
N GLN A 2 71.54 29.25 -6.52
CA GLN A 2 70.63 28.99 -5.38
C GLN A 2 69.14 29.23 -5.73
N ARG A 3 68.17 28.35 -5.42
CA ARG A 3 67.92 27.46 -4.25
C ARG A 3 67.21 26.15 -4.71
N PHE A 4 67.63 24.96 -4.26
CA PHE A 4 67.01 24.07 -3.23
C PHE A 4 65.54 23.68 -3.55
N ASN A 5 65.02 22.44 -3.45
CA ASN A 5 65.43 21.27 -2.68
C ASN A 5 64.68 19.99 -3.12
N PHE A 6 65.21 18.83 -2.70
CA PHE A 6 64.70 17.46 -2.73
C PHE A 6 63.18 17.27 -2.50
N PHE A 7 62.56 16.34 -3.24
CA PHE A 7 61.50 15.46 -2.71
C PHE A 7 61.60 14.06 -3.31
N GLY A 8 61.62 13.05 -2.43
CA GLY A 8 61.82 11.64 -2.76
C GLY A 8 60.58 10.95 -3.30
N PHE A 9 60.80 10.00 -4.21
CA PHE A 9 59.82 9.04 -4.68
C PHE A 9 59.61 7.95 -3.60
N ALA A 10 58.43 7.92 -2.98
CA ALA A 10 57.94 6.77 -2.24
C ALA A 10 56.93 6.03 -3.12
N LEU A 11 57.34 4.88 -3.66
CA LEU A 11 56.49 3.98 -4.43
C LEU A 11 55.61 3.20 -3.43
N PHE A 12 54.38 3.67 -3.18
CA PHE A 12 53.38 2.88 -2.45
C PHE A 12 52.74 1.88 -3.43
N VAL A 13 53.22 0.65 -3.39
CA VAL A 13 52.48 -0.49 -3.96
C VAL A 13 51.37 -0.81 -2.97
N GLY A 14 50.18 -0.23 -3.21
CA GLY A 14 48.97 -0.62 -2.51
C GLY A 14 48.58 -2.03 -2.92
N LEU A 15 48.85 -3.01 -2.06
CA LEU A 15 48.18 -4.30 -2.08
C LEU A 15 46.71 -4.06 -1.77
N SER A 16 45.89 -3.90 -2.81
CA SER A 16 44.44 -4.02 -2.70
C SER A 16 44.13 -5.44 -2.27
N ILE A 17 43.86 -5.62 -0.98
CA ILE A 17 43.17 -6.81 -0.48
C ILE A 17 41.75 -6.69 -1.03
N PHE A 18 41.51 -7.30 -2.18
CA PHE A 18 40.16 -7.57 -2.67
C PHE A 18 39.47 -8.42 -1.60
N ARG A 19 38.56 -7.81 -0.84
CA ARG A 19 37.50 -8.55 -0.14
C ARG A 19 36.43 -8.85 -1.20
N PRO A 20 36.22 -10.11 -1.62
CA PRO A 20 35.08 -10.44 -2.45
C PRO A 20 33.82 -10.39 -1.57
N GLY A 21 32.77 -9.71 -2.04
CA GLY A 21 31.42 -9.85 -1.47
C GLY A 21 30.85 -8.67 -0.69
N ILE A 22 31.07 -7.42 -1.11
CA ILE A 22 30.12 -6.35 -0.74
C ILE A 22 29.06 -6.33 -1.84
N CYS A 23 27.85 -6.76 -1.49
CA CYS A 23 26.66 -6.52 -2.29
C CYS A 23 26.51 -5.00 -2.43
N GLN A 24 26.74 -4.45 -3.62
CA GLN A 24 26.44 -3.04 -3.85
C GLN A 24 24.93 -2.93 -4.02
N SER A 25 24.29 -2.23 -3.08
CA SER A 25 22.89 -1.85 -3.23
C SER A 25 22.71 -1.00 -4.49
N TYR A 26 21.67 -1.32 -5.25
CA TYR A 26 21.29 -0.60 -6.45
C TYR A 26 20.06 0.26 -6.15
N ASP A 27 20.12 1.53 -6.55
CA ASP A 27 19.04 2.50 -6.33
C ASP A 27 18.91 3.42 -7.55
N ALA A 28 18.07 3.00 -8.50
CA ALA A 28 17.79 3.73 -9.72
C ALA A 28 17.12 5.09 -9.46
N THR A 29 16.55 5.33 -8.27
CA THR A 29 15.85 6.59 -7.98
C THR A 29 16.78 7.81 -7.90
N LEU A 30 18.08 7.54 -7.72
CA LEU A 30 19.15 8.54 -7.64
C LEU A 30 20.03 8.58 -8.90
N GLU A 31 19.81 7.66 -9.84
CA GLU A 31 20.51 7.61 -11.11
C GLU A 31 19.81 8.50 -12.15
N GLU A 32 20.60 9.20 -12.95
CA GLU A 32 20.05 10.08 -13.98
C GLU A 32 19.38 9.28 -15.09
N ASN A 33 18.23 9.78 -15.55
CA ASN A 33 17.51 9.29 -16.73
C ASN A 33 16.90 7.89 -16.58
N THR A 34 16.88 7.34 -15.38
CA THR A 34 16.14 6.10 -15.12
C THR A 34 14.64 6.38 -15.24
N GLN A 35 13.90 5.35 -15.66
CA GLN A 35 12.50 5.43 -16.02
C GLN A 35 11.82 4.08 -15.82
N GLY A 36 10.50 4.07 -15.96
CA GLY A 36 9.67 2.89 -15.82
C GLY A 36 8.89 2.86 -14.50
N LYS A 37 7.86 2.02 -14.47
CA LYS A 37 6.95 1.90 -13.33
C LYS A 37 7.67 1.52 -12.03
N ASP A 38 8.68 0.65 -12.09
CA ASP A 38 9.45 0.24 -10.91
C ASP A 38 10.22 1.40 -10.26
N VAL A 39 10.77 2.29 -11.08
CA VAL A 39 11.49 3.49 -10.62
C VAL A 39 10.51 4.44 -9.92
N VAL A 40 9.33 4.67 -10.52
CA VAL A 40 8.27 5.49 -9.93
C VAL A 40 7.76 4.88 -8.62
N ASP A 41 7.46 3.58 -8.60
CA ASP A 41 7.01 2.88 -7.39
C ASP A 41 8.06 2.94 -6.27
N ALA A 42 9.36 2.86 -6.59
CA ALA A 42 10.44 3.02 -5.62
C ALA A 42 10.55 4.44 -5.07
N VAL A 43 10.39 5.48 -5.92
CA VAL A 43 10.37 6.89 -5.50
C VAL A 43 9.19 7.15 -4.56
N ILE A 44 7.99 6.74 -4.95
CA ILE A 44 6.76 6.95 -4.16
C ILE A 44 6.90 6.30 -2.78
N ARG A 45 7.41 5.07 -2.73
CA ARG A 45 7.63 4.34 -1.47
C ARG A 45 8.66 5.02 -0.58
N LYS A 46 9.75 5.53 -1.14
CA LYS A 46 10.75 6.33 -0.37
C LYS A 46 10.11 7.57 0.24
N LEU A 47 9.31 8.31 -0.56
CA LEU A 47 8.63 9.53 -0.09
C LEU A 47 7.54 9.23 0.95
N GLY A 48 6.79 8.14 0.76
CA GLY A 48 5.76 7.66 1.69
C GLY A 48 6.32 7.32 3.06
N ARG A 49 7.36 6.48 3.11
CA ARG A 49 8.03 6.09 4.37
C ARG A 49 8.68 7.27 5.08
N ALA A 50 9.16 8.24 4.30
CA ALA A 50 9.74 9.46 4.83
C ALA A 50 8.69 10.43 5.38
N ALA A 51 7.40 10.21 5.10
CA ALA A 51 6.26 11.06 5.49
C ALA A 51 6.50 12.56 5.21
N ILE A 52 7.25 12.86 4.13
CA ILE A 52 7.58 14.24 3.75
C ILE A 52 6.36 14.90 3.13
N PHE A 53 5.64 14.18 2.27
CA PHE A 53 4.43 14.64 1.60
C PHE A 53 3.25 13.76 1.98
N PRO A 54 2.67 13.92 3.19
CA PRO A 54 1.53 13.13 3.60
C PRO A 54 0.33 13.38 2.68
N GLN A 55 -0.60 12.41 2.62
CA GLN A 55 -1.87 12.53 1.88
C GLN A 55 -1.71 12.82 0.38
N ASP A 56 -0.77 12.14 -0.29
CA ASP A 56 -0.62 12.22 -1.75
C ASP A 56 -1.79 11.60 -2.51
N GLN A 57 -2.58 10.73 -1.88
CA GLN A 57 -3.73 10.04 -2.48
C GLN A 57 -3.40 9.33 -3.83
N GLY A 58 -2.17 8.84 -3.99
CA GLY A 58 -1.71 8.18 -5.22
C GLY A 58 -1.47 9.13 -6.40
N PHE A 59 -1.67 10.44 -6.21
CA PHE A 59 -1.60 11.42 -7.29
C PHE A 59 -0.22 11.47 -7.95
N LEU A 60 0.87 11.35 -7.19
CA LEU A 60 2.22 11.38 -7.75
C LEU A 60 2.46 10.22 -8.73
N LYS A 61 1.87 9.05 -8.49
CA LYS A 61 1.93 7.90 -9.40
C LYS A 61 1.18 8.16 -10.70
N ARG A 62 -0.05 8.63 -10.57
CA ARG A 62 -0.94 8.95 -11.69
C ARG A 62 -0.37 10.09 -12.54
N LEU A 63 0.26 11.07 -11.89
CA LEU A 63 0.94 12.16 -12.56
C LEU A 63 2.16 11.66 -13.37
N ALA A 64 2.96 10.75 -12.82
CA ALA A 64 4.08 10.14 -13.57
C ALA A 64 3.59 9.36 -14.81
N LEU A 65 2.43 8.69 -14.71
CA LEU A 65 1.80 8.02 -15.84
C LEU A 65 1.38 9.03 -16.92
N VAL A 66 0.59 10.04 -16.56
CA VAL A 66 -0.02 10.95 -17.54
C VAL A 66 0.98 11.93 -18.15
N GLU A 67 2.00 12.36 -17.40
CA GLU A 67 3.02 13.28 -17.92
C GLU A 67 3.96 12.57 -18.90
N SER A 68 4.35 11.33 -18.61
CA SER A 68 5.50 10.72 -19.28
C SER A 68 5.42 9.22 -19.50
N GLY A 69 4.32 8.54 -19.17
CA GLY A 69 4.22 7.09 -19.22
C GLY A 69 5.23 6.43 -18.27
N PHE A 70 5.37 6.96 -17.05
CA PHE A 70 6.41 6.60 -16.08
C PHE A 70 7.84 6.91 -16.57
N GLY A 71 8.00 7.95 -17.37
CA GLY A 71 9.29 8.40 -17.93
C GLY A 71 9.63 7.79 -19.28
N ASN A 72 8.81 6.87 -19.81
CA ASN A 72 9.07 6.20 -21.09
C ASN A 72 8.82 7.07 -22.33
N SER A 73 8.16 8.22 -22.18
CA SER A 73 8.01 9.19 -23.27
C SER A 73 9.38 9.68 -23.74
N SER A 74 9.58 9.73 -25.06
CA SER A 74 10.80 10.26 -25.69
C SER A 74 11.09 11.71 -25.31
N ASP A 75 10.07 12.45 -24.86
CA ASP A 75 10.20 13.85 -24.47
C ASP A 75 10.68 14.04 -23.03
N THR A 76 10.71 13.00 -22.19
CA THR A 76 11.03 13.12 -20.75
C THR A 76 12.43 13.64 -20.48
N TYR A 77 13.46 13.03 -21.06
CA TYR A 77 14.86 13.36 -20.85
C TYR A 77 15.51 14.01 -22.08
N ARG A 78 14.70 14.71 -22.88
CA ARG A 78 15.10 15.34 -24.15
C ARG A 78 16.22 16.38 -23.93
N PRO A 79 17.09 16.61 -24.93
CA PRO A 79 18.17 17.60 -24.82
C PRO A 79 17.65 18.99 -24.41
N GLY A 80 18.25 19.57 -23.37
CA GLY A 80 17.89 20.90 -22.86
C GLY A 80 16.71 20.93 -21.88
N TYR A 81 16.12 19.78 -21.55
CA TYR A 81 15.04 19.68 -20.57
C TYR A 81 15.39 18.65 -19.49
N ASN A 82 15.27 19.05 -18.22
CA ASN A 82 15.65 18.23 -17.07
C ASN A 82 14.49 18.00 -16.10
N GLY A 83 13.24 18.30 -16.48
CA GLY A 83 12.06 18.19 -15.61
C GLY A 83 11.75 16.78 -15.09
N GLY A 84 12.48 15.77 -15.56
CA GLY A 84 12.40 14.39 -15.11
C GLY A 84 11.08 13.71 -15.46
N ILE A 85 10.77 12.61 -14.77
CA ILE A 85 9.58 11.79 -15.01
C ILE A 85 8.28 12.61 -14.88
N TRP A 86 8.23 13.57 -13.96
CA TRP A 86 7.04 14.39 -13.72
C TRP A 86 6.93 15.61 -14.64
N HIS A 87 7.88 15.82 -15.56
CA HIS A 87 7.89 16.95 -16.50
C HIS A 87 7.77 18.31 -15.77
N VAL A 88 8.51 18.52 -14.68
CA VAL A 88 8.52 19.83 -13.99
C VAL A 88 9.08 20.90 -14.94
N ASP A 89 8.49 22.09 -15.01
CA ASP A 89 9.06 23.20 -15.77
C ASP A 89 10.16 23.89 -14.97
N GLU A 90 11.21 24.38 -15.64
CA GLU A 90 12.36 25.02 -14.98
C GLU A 90 11.93 26.21 -14.12
N VAL A 91 10.99 27.02 -14.60
CA VAL A 91 10.44 28.16 -13.86
C VAL A 91 9.69 27.71 -12.60
N ASP A 92 8.93 26.62 -12.70
CA ASP A 92 8.17 26.06 -11.57
C ASP A 92 9.10 25.45 -10.52
N PHE A 93 10.16 24.76 -10.97
CA PHE A 93 11.22 24.26 -10.09
C PHE A 93 11.92 25.39 -9.34
N GLU A 94 12.35 26.44 -10.04
CA GLU A 94 13.02 27.59 -9.39
C GLU A 94 12.09 28.33 -8.42
N ALA A 95 10.78 28.32 -8.67
CA ALA A 95 9.79 28.87 -7.74
C ALA A 95 9.66 28.07 -6.42
N THR A 96 10.26 26.87 -6.34
CA THR A 96 10.30 26.07 -5.11
C THR A 96 11.50 26.39 -4.20
N LYS A 97 12.36 27.34 -4.56
CA LYS A 97 13.57 27.67 -3.79
C LYS A 97 13.32 28.76 -2.76
N ASP A 98 13.98 28.65 -1.60
CA ASP A 98 14.01 29.71 -0.56
C ASP A 98 12.61 30.19 -0.09
N ILE A 99 11.59 29.33 -0.16
CA ILE A 99 10.23 29.62 0.30
C ILE A 99 10.07 29.31 1.81
N PRO A 100 9.76 30.29 2.68
CA PRO A 100 9.64 30.06 4.13
C PRO A 100 8.60 29.01 4.51
N ASP A 101 7.45 28.97 3.81
CA ASP A 101 6.36 28.04 4.09
C ASP A 101 6.70 26.57 3.77
N LEU A 102 7.83 26.32 3.09
CA LEU A 102 8.29 24.99 2.72
C LEU A 102 9.43 24.47 3.62
N GLN A 103 9.86 25.23 4.65
CA GLN A 103 11.04 24.88 5.45
C GLN A 103 10.97 23.50 6.10
N ASP A 104 9.80 23.07 6.60
CA ASP A 104 9.61 21.73 7.19
C ASP A 104 9.91 20.62 6.16
N TYR A 105 9.50 20.82 4.91
CA TYR A 105 9.79 19.87 3.83
C TYR A 105 11.27 19.84 3.48
N TYR A 106 11.95 20.99 3.49
CA TYR A 106 13.40 21.05 3.25
C TYR A 106 14.18 20.35 4.36
N ASP A 107 13.81 20.61 5.62
CA ASP A 107 14.48 20.04 6.78
C ASP A 107 14.33 18.51 6.80
N LYS A 108 13.12 17.99 6.54
CA LYS A 108 12.88 16.55 6.40
C LYS A 108 13.63 15.95 5.22
N THR A 109 13.62 16.61 4.06
CA THR A 109 14.33 16.16 2.85
C THR A 109 15.84 16.05 3.11
N LYS A 110 16.40 17.03 3.82
CA LYS A 110 17.81 17.03 4.22
C LYS A 110 18.10 15.95 5.27
N GLN A 111 17.25 15.81 6.28
CA GLN A 111 17.43 14.85 7.35
C GLN A 111 17.38 13.40 6.84
N ILE A 112 16.44 13.09 5.94
CA ILE A 112 16.15 11.72 5.52
C ILE A 112 16.97 11.33 4.28
N PHE A 113 17.09 12.21 3.29
CA PHE A 113 17.77 11.91 2.03
C PHE A 113 19.14 12.58 1.88
N GLY A 114 19.55 13.43 2.82
CA GLY A 114 20.79 14.20 2.70
C GLY A 114 20.74 15.29 1.62
N ILE A 115 19.55 15.60 1.08
CA ILE A 115 19.37 16.55 -0.01
C ILE A 115 19.10 17.93 0.58
N THR A 116 20.02 18.87 0.37
CA THR A 116 19.79 20.29 0.71
C THR A 116 19.09 20.97 -0.45
N TRP A 117 17.78 21.20 -0.34
CA TRP A 117 16.93 21.60 -1.47
C TRP A 117 17.40 22.87 -2.18
N ASP A 118 17.78 23.92 -1.45
CA ASP A 118 18.24 25.17 -2.08
C ASP A 118 19.54 25.04 -2.89
N GLY A 119 20.30 23.96 -2.68
CA GLY A 119 21.49 23.63 -3.47
C GLY A 119 21.23 22.73 -4.69
N VAL A 120 20.01 22.19 -4.83
CA VAL A 120 19.63 21.33 -5.96
C VAL A 120 19.55 22.17 -7.23
N THR A 121 20.16 21.70 -8.31
CA THR A 121 20.20 22.39 -9.60
C THR A 121 19.13 21.86 -10.56
N TRP A 122 18.84 22.60 -11.63
CA TRP A 122 17.96 22.14 -12.69
C TRP A 122 18.39 20.78 -13.28
N ALA A 123 19.69 20.51 -13.39
CA ALA A 123 20.21 19.24 -13.92
C ALA A 123 19.92 18.06 -12.97
N ASP A 124 19.81 18.29 -11.67
CA ASP A 124 19.54 17.22 -10.70
C ASP A 124 18.15 16.61 -10.87
N LEU A 125 17.19 17.32 -11.46
CA LEU A 125 15.84 16.80 -11.72
C LEU A 125 15.84 15.68 -12.77
N ARG A 126 16.96 15.42 -13.45
CA ARG A 126 17.13 14.19 -14.24
C ARG A 126 17.10 12.93 -13.39
N LYS A 127 17.25 13.04 -12.06
CA LYS A 127 17.12 11.94 -11.11
C LYS A 127 15.65 11.84 -10.66
N PRO A 128 15.01 10.67 -10.74
CA PRO A 128 13.59 10.51 -10.42
C PRO A 128 13.19 11.07 -9.05
N LEU A 129 13.93 10.77 -7.98
CA LEU A 129 13.61 11.24 -6.64
C LEU A 129 13.57 12.78 -6.55
N PHE A 130 14.48 13.45 -7.25
CA PHE A 130 14.57 14.92 -7.25
C PHE A 130 13.40 15.55 -8.01
N SER A 131 13.04 15.01 -9.19
CA SER A 131 11.87 15.48 -9.94
C SER A 131 10.56 15.28 -9.19
N ALA A 132 10.41 14.18 -8.44
CA ALA A 132 9.24 13.94 -7.59
C ALA A 132 9.13 14.94 -6.43
N ILE A 133 10.25 15.21 -5.75
CA ILE A 133 10.29 16.21 -4.68
C ILE A 133 9.96 17.60 -5.25
N ALA A 134 10.50 17.95 -6.43
CA ALA A 134 10.25 19.22 -7.08
C ALA A 134 8.76 19.44 -7.36
N VAL A 135 8.06 18.46 -7.96
CA VAL A 135 6.63 18.61 -8.26
C VAL A 135 5.79 18.73 -6.99
N ARG A 136 6.11 17.98 -5.92
CA ARG A 136 5.36 18.07 -4.66
C ARG A 136 5.58 19.39 -3.94
N LEU A 137 6.80 19.91 -3.93
CA LEU A 137 7.10 21.24 -3.39
C LEU A 137 6.40 22.33 -4.20
N PHE A 138 6.42 22.24 -5.52
CA PHE A 138 5.73 23.18 -6.40
C PHE A 138 4.22 23.20 -6.12
N LEU A 139 3.56 22.04 -6.08
CA LEU A 139 2.13 21.97 -5.79
C LEU A 139 1.80 22.56 -4.42
N ARG A 140 2.65 22.29 -3.40
CA ARG A 140 2.46 22.85 -2.06
C ARG A 140 2.66 24.36 -2.02
N GLN A 141 3.57 24.90 -2.81
CA GLN A 141 3.77 26.34 -2.98
C GLN A 141 2.62 26.99 -3.74
N LYS A 142 2.06 26.27 -4.72
CA LYS A 142 1.03 26.78 -5.63
C LYS A 142 -0.36 26.83 -5.00
N THR A 143 -0.71 25.83 -4.19
CA THR A 143 -2.02 25.73 -3.53
C THR A 143 -1.95 25.05 -2.16
N ASN A 144 -2.90 25.42 -1.30
CA ASN A 144 -3.16 24.74 -0.03
C ASN A 144 -4.28 23.70 -0.14
N ASP A 145 -4.90 23.56 -1.32
CA ASP A 145 -5.95 22.58 -1.56
C ASP A 145 -5.42 21.16 -1.36
N ALA A 146 -6.17 20.35 -0.62
CA ALA A 146 -5.86 18.94 -0.43
C ALA A 146 -5.95 18.22 -1.79
N ILE A 147 -5.05 17.27 -2.00
CA ILE A 147 -5.11 16.42 -3.20
C ILE A 147 -6.36 15.53 -3.07
N PRO A 148 -7.29 15.56 -4.04
CA PRO A 148 -8.47 14.72 -4.01
C PRO A 148 -8.11 13.23 -4.12
N SER A 149 -8.96 12.34 -3.63
CA SER A 149 -8.75 10.88 -3.75
C SER A 149 -9.29 10.29 -5.07
N ALA A 150 -10.45 10.76 -5.54
CA ALA A 150 -11.09 10.28 -6.76
C ALA A 150 -10.34 10.70 -8.03
N ILE A 151 -10.25 9.80 -9.02
CA ILE A 151 -9.51 10.04 -10.28
C ILE A 151 -10.00 11.30 -11.00
N LEU A 152 -11.31 11.47 -11.18
CA LEU A 152 -11.89 12.62 -11.87
C LEU A 152 -11.60 13.96 -11.16
N ALA A 153 -11.61 13.94 -9.82
CA ALA A 153 -11.27 15.11 -9.03
C ALA A 153 -9.77 15.42 -9.11
N GLN A 154 -8.90 14.40 -9.15
CA GLN A 154 -7.47 14.57 -9.40
C GLN A 154 -7.17 15.10 -10.79
N ALA A 155 -7.91 14.69 -11.83
CA ALA A 155 -7.79 15.25 -13.17
C ALA A 155 -8.09 16.76 -13.18
N SER A 156 -9.12 17.18 -12.45
CA SER A 156 -9.47 18.59 -12.27
C SER A 156 -8.40 19.36 -11.47
N TYR A 157 -7.86 18.75 -10.42
CA TYR A 157 -6.75 19.30 -9.61
C TYR A 157 -5.49 19.48 -10.46
N TRP A 158 -5.13 18.47 -11.25
CA TRP A 158 -4.00 18.48 -12.16
C TRP A 158 -4.05 19.65 -13.13
N ILE A 159 -5.19 19.88 -13.80
CA ILE A 159 -5.33 20.99 -14.74
C ILE A 159 -5.30 22.34 -14.03
N SER A 160 -5.96 22.44 -12.87
CA SER A 160 -6.08 23.70 -12.13
C SER A 160 -4.75 24.19 -11.56
N HIS A 161 -3.86 23.26 -11.17
CA HIS A 161 -2.65 23.60 -10.41
C HIS A 161 -1.34 23.28 -11.12
N TYR A 162 -1.33 22.39 -12.11
CA TYR A 162 -0.09 21.89 -12.73
C TYR A 162 -0.07 21.99 -14.27
N ARG A 163 -1.16 21.61 -14.95
CA ARG A 163 -1.27 21.64 -16.41
C ARG A 163 -2.55 22.34 -16.89
N PRO A 164 -2.59 23.68 -16.94
CA PRO A 164 -3.77 24.43 -17.37
C PRO A 164 -4.32 24.09 -18.76
N ASN A 165 -3.49 23.51 -19.64
CA ASN A 165 -3.87 23.08 -20.99
C ASN A 165 -4.04 21.54 -21.10
N GLY A 166 -4.11 20.83 -19.97
CA GLY A 166 -4.34 19.39 -19.94
C GLY A 166 -5.77 19.02 -20.35
N ASP A 167 -6.02 17.72 -20.49
CA ASP A 167 -7.32 17.16 -20.84
C ASP A 167 -7.80 16.21 -19.74
N VAL A 168 -8.94 16.54 -19.12
CA VAL A 168 -9.53 15.76 -18.01
C VAL A 168 -9.81 14.32 -18.47
N ASN A 169 -10.35 14.15 -19.67
CA ASN A 169 -10.75 12.85 -20.18
C ASN A 169 -9.51 11.97 -20.43
N ARG A 170 -8.43 12.57 -20.94
CA ARG A 170 -7.15 11.89 -21.14
C ARG A 170 -6.59 11.36 -19.82
N PHE A 171 -6.59 12.21 -18.78
CA PHE A 171 -6.10 11.80 -17.46
C PHE A 171 -6.93 10.63 -16.91
N GLU A 172 -8.25 10.76 -16.96
CA GLU A 172 -9.17 9.74 -16.47
C GLU A 172 -9.05 8.42 -17.22
N GLU A 173 -8.97 8.45 -18.56
CA GLU A 173 -8.84 7.26 -19.40
C GLU A 173 -7.51 6.53 -19.16
N GLU A 174 -6.38 7.25 -19.18
CA GLU A 174 -5.06 6.66 -18.96
C GLU A 174 -4.93 6.03 -17.57
N VAL A 175 -5.40 6.74 -16.53
CA VAL A 175 -5.34 6.24 -15.15
C VAL A 175 -6.28 5.05 -14.98
N SER A 176 -7.51 5.13 -15.47
CA SER A 176 -8.50 4.06 -15.32
C SER A 176 -8.09 2.79 -16.05
N ASP A 177 -7.48 2.85 -17.24
CA ASP A 177 -7.03 1.65 -17.95
C ASP A 177 -5.89 0.90 -17.23
N VAL A 178 -5.03 1.64 -16.53
CA VAL A 178 -3.93 1.07 -15.74
C VAL A 178 -4.41 0.55 -14.40
N GLU A 179 -5.33 1.26 -13.72
CA GLU A 179 -5.80 0.88 -12.38
C GLU A 179 -6.96 -0.14 -12.40
N SER A 180 -7.70 -0.28 -13.50
CA SER A 180 -8.81 -1.25 -13.65
C SER A 180 -8.36 -2.71 -13.82
N LYS A 181 -7.05 -2.97 -13.92
CA LYS A 181 -6.48 -4.31 -14.03
C LYS A 181 -5.70 -4.67 -12.76
N PRO A 182 -6.37 -4.95 -11.62
CA PRO A 182 -5.69 -5.56 -10.49
C PRO A 182 -5.33 -7.00 -10.86
N GLU A 183 -4.20 -7.18 -11.52
CA GLU A 183 -3.56 -8.49 -11.77
C GLU A 183 -2.94 -8.98 -10.45
N CYS A 184 -3.79 -9.42 -9.53
CA CYS A 184 -3.29 -10.03 -8.32
C CYS A 184 -4.09 -11.28 -7.91
N HIS A 185 -3.38 -12.41 -7.91
CA HIS A 185 -3.80 -13.68 -7.33
C HIS A 185 -3.00 -13.96 -6.05
N GLY A 186 -2.85 -12.94 -5.22
CA GLY A 186 -2.13 -13.01 -3.95
C GLY A 186 -2.78 -14.01 -2.97
N VAL A 187 -1.98 -14.55 -2.05
CA VAL A 187 -2.46 -15.45 -1.01
C VAL A 187 -2.36 -14.72 0.32
N ALA A 188 -3.49 -14.52 1.00
CA ALA A 188 -3.56 -13.87 2.29
C ALA A 188 -4.78 -14.34 3.10
N ASP A 189 -4.70 -14.22 4.42
CA ASP A 189 -5.86 -14.28 5.32
C ASP A 189 -6.26 -12.85 5.68
N VAL A 190 -7.46 -12.43 5.31
CA VAL A 190 -7.94 -11.06 5.51
C VAL A 190 -9.12 -11.07 6.49
N CYS A 191 -9.02 -10.32 7.58
CA CYS A 191 -10.13 -10.12 8.52
C CYS A 191 -10.59 -8.67 8.46
N ILE A 192 -11.83 -8.44 8.08
CA ILE A 192 -12.48 -7.14 8.08
C ILE A 192 -13.21 -6.95 9.42
N VAL A 193 -12.83 -5.89 10.13
CA VAL A 193 -13.38 -5.47 11.42
C VAL A 193 -14.10 -4.15 11.21
N MET A 194 -15.43 -4.19 11.16
CA MET A 194 -16.27 -3.06 10.76
C MET A 194 -16.88 -2.34 11.96
N ASP A 195 -16.68 -1.03 12.07
CA ASP A 195 -17.35 -0.20 13.05
C ASP A 195 -18.81 0.07 12.65
N GLY A 196 -19.73 -0.33 13.53
CA GLY A 196 -21.17 -0.11 13.43
C GLY A 196 -21.70 0.81 14.54
N SER A 197 -20.85 1.62 15.16
CA SER A 197 -21.19 2.53 16.25
C SER A 197 -22.03 3.73 15.78
N GLY A 198 -22.61 4.43 16.76
CA GLY A 198 -23.52 5.56 16.54
C GLY A 198 -22.86 6.84 16.02
N SER A 199 -21.53 6.94 16.07
CA SER A 199 -20.76 8.07 15.50
C SER A 199 -20.75 8.03 13.96
N ILE A 200 -20.78 6.82 13.40
CA ILE A 200 -20.86 6.59 11.95
C ILE A 200 -22.32 6.68 11.49
N THR A 201 -22.64 7.64 10.62
CA THR A 201 -24.01 7.75 10.07
C THR A 201 -24.40 6.50 9.26
N LEU A 202 -25.70 6.14 9.25
CA LEU A 202 -26.19 5.01 8.45
C LEU A 202 -25.77 5.06 6.96
N PRO A 203 -25.79 6.21 6.26
CA PRO A 203 -25.25 6.29 4.91
C PRO A 203 -23.76 5.95 4.84
N ALA A 204 -22.94 6.44 5.77
CA ALA A 204 -21.51 6.14 5.81
C ALA A 204 -21.26 4.65 6.10
N PHE A 205 -22.04 4.05 7.00
CA PHE A 205 -21.99 2.61 7.28
C PHE A 205 -22.35 1.77 6.04
N GLN A 206 -23.43 2.11 5.32
CA GLN A 206 -23.82 1.39 4.09
C GLN A 206 -22.69 1.45 3.04
N LYS A 207 -22.01 2.58 2.91
CA LYS A 207 -20.84 2.69 2.01
C LYS A 207 -19.67 1.82 2.43
N ALA A 208 -19.45 1.64 3.73
CA ALA A 208 -18.42 0.72 4.21
C ALA A 208 -18.78 -0.75 3.92
N ILE A 209 -20.07 -1.10 3.91
CA ILE A 209 -20.56 -2.39 3.42
C ILE A 209 -20.28 -2.53 1.92
N ASP A 210 -20.65 -1.52 1.12
CA ASP A 210 -20.44 -1.54 -0.32
C ASP A 210 -18.94 -1.68 -0.66
N PHE A 211 -18.06 -0.97 0.07
CA PHE A 211 -16.61 -1.16 -0.03
C PHE A 211 -16.17 -2.58 0.26
N SER A 212 -16.71 -3.19 1.32
CA SER A 212 -16.38 -4.58 1.69
C SER A 212 -16.83 -5.57 0.62
N VAL A 213 -17.96 -5.29 -0.06
CA VAL A 213 -18.43 -6.06 -1.22
C VAL A 213 -17.44 -5.93 -2.38
N ASP A 214 -17.09 -4.70 -2.77
CA ASP A 214 -16.17 -4.44 -3.88
C ASP A 214 -14.81 -5.12 -3.63
N LEU A 215 -14.29 -5.04 -2.40
CA LEU A 215 -13.04 -5.69 -2.02
C LEU A 215 -13.11 -7.21 -2.18
N VAL A 216 -14.18 -7.85 -1.67
CA VAL A 216 -14.39 -9.31 -1.83
C VAL A 216 -14.58 -9.71 -3.29
N GLU A 217 -15.18 -8.84 -4.11
CA GLU A 217 -15.32 -9.07 -5.55
C GLU A 217 -13.95 -9.18 -6.24
N THR A 218 -12.98 -8.36 -5.85
CA THR A 218 -11.61 -8.39 -6.41
C THR A 218 -10.78 -9.60 -5.99
N PHE A 219 -11.11 -10.26 -4.87
CA PHE A 219 -10.29 -11.33 -4.33
C PHE A 219 -10.48 -12.66 -5.07
N THR A 220 -9.37 -13.37 -5.30
CA THR A 220 -9.43 -14.80 -5.66
C THR A 220 -9.53 -15.61 -4.37
N LEU A 221 -10.69 -16.22 -4.12
CA LEU A 221 -10.96 -16.96 -2.88
C LEU A 221 -10.75 -18.46 -3.07
N ASP A 222 -9.94 -19.06 -2.20
CA ASP A 222 -9.79 -20.51 -2.09
C ASP A 222 -9.30 -20.86 -0.66
N PRO A 223 -10.00 -21.73 0.08
CA PRO A 223 -9.64 -22.06 1.47
C PRO A 223 -8.23 -22.67 1.63
N ALA A 224 -7.69 -23.31 0.60
CA ALA A 224 -6.39 -23.97 0.62
C ALA A 224 -5.29 -23.11 -0.03
N THR A 225 -5.54 -22.57 -1.23
CA THR A 225 -4.49 -22.06 -2.12
C THR A 225 -4.56 -20.55 -2.40
N ALA A 226 -5.60 -19.84 -1.99
CA ALA A 226 -5.76 -18.40 -2.30
C ALA A 226 -6.24 -17.60 -1.08
N MET A 227 -7.00 -16.53 -1.26
CA MET A 227 -7.39 -15.66 -0.14
C MET A 227 -8.50 -16.31 0.73
N ARG A 228 -8.40 -16.11 2.05
CA ARG A 228 -9.49 -16.36 3.01
C ARG A 228 -9.97 -15.04 3.58
N VAL A 229 -11.28 -14.88 3.75
CA VAL A 229 -11.88 -13.64 4.28
C VAL A 229 -12.75 -13.94 5.48
N GLY A 230 -12.52 -13.23 6.57
CA GLY A 230 -13.40 -13.17 7.74
C GLY A 230 -14.01 -11.78 7.87
N TYR A 231 -15.24 -11.70 8.38
CA TYR A 231 -15.97 -10.46 8.55
C TYR A 231 -16.72 -10.42 9.89
N LEU A 232 -16.59 -9.31 10.60
CA LEU A 232 -17.34 -9.00 11.81
C LEU A 232 -17.66 -7.51 11.89
N VAL A 233 -18.71 -7.17 12.63
CA VAL A 233 -19.10 -5.80 12.95
C VAL A 233 -19.01 -5.60 14.46
N PHE A 234 -18.46 -4.48 14.92
CA PHE A 234 -18.41 -4.11 16.33
C PHE A 234 -19.19 -2.82 16.58
N ALA A 235 -19.83 -2.73 17.74
CA ALA A 235 -20.37 -1.50 18.30
C ALA A 235 -20.24 -1.59 19.83
N SER A 236 -21.36 -1.65 20.56
CA SER A 236 -21.38 -2.07 21.97
C SER A 236 -21.12 -3.57 22.14
N ASP A 237 -21.56 -4.36 21.17
CA ASP A 237 -21.42 -5.81 21.08
C ASP A 237 -20.72 -6.18 19.75
N ILE A 238 -20.30 -7.44 19.62
CA ILE A 238 -19.66 -7.96 18.39
C ILE A 238 -20.63 -8.88 17.65
N ASP A 239 -20.97 -8.51 16.41
CA ASP A 239 -21.74 -9.31 15.48
C ASP A 239 -20.80 -10.06 14.52
N HIS A 240 -20.76 -11.39 14.66
CA HIS A 240 -19.96 -12.28 13.82
C HIS A 240 -20.76 -12.72 12.58
N TYR A 241 -20.22 -12.48 11.37
CA TYR A 241 -20.89 -12.85 10.12
C TYR A 241 -20.31 -14.14 9.51
N PHE A 242 -19.00 -14.19 9.30
CA PHE A 242 -18.27 -15.39 8.87
C PHE A 242 -16.80 -15.29 9.30
N ASP A 243 -16.19 -16.42 9.67
CA ASP A 243 -14.78 -16.52 10.07
C ASP A 243 -13.87 -16.84 8.87
N LEU A 244 -12.56 -17.00 9.06
CA LEU A 244 -11.62 -17.26 7.97
C LEU A 244 -11.75 -18.67 7.35
N ASP A 245 -12.20 -19.66 8.11
CA ASP A 245 -12.30 -21.07 7.68
C ASP A 245 -13.67 -21.41 7.07
N ASN A 246 -14.51 -20.40 6.85
CA ASN A 246 -15.80 -20.57 6.21
C ASN A 246 -15.64 -21.17 4.79
N THR A 247 -16.66 -21.90 4.35
CA THR A 247 -16.69 -22.53 3.02
C THR A 247 -17.67 -21.83 2.07
N MET A 248 -17.97 -20.56 2.32
CA MET A 248 -18.94 -19.80 1.51
C MET A 248 -18.35 -19.49 0.14
N THR A 249 -19.19 -19.49 -0.89
CA THR A 249 -18.78 -18.94 -2.19
C THR A 249 -18.68 -17.41 -2.12
N LYS A 250 -17.97 -16.82 -3.07
CA LYS A 250 -17.89 -15.35 -3.21
C LYS A 250 -19.28 -14.71 -3.23
N GLU A 251 -20.22 -15.28 -3.97
CA GLU A 251 -21.59 -14.78 -4.10
C GLU A 251 -22.36 -14.87 -2.77
N GLU A 252 -22.15 -15.94 -2.00
CA GLU A 252 -22.73 -16.11 -0.67
C GLU A 252 -22.18 -15.08 0.32
N MET A 253 -20.87 -14.82 0.30
CA MET A 253 -20.24 -13.78 1.12
C MET A 253 -20.81 -12.40 0.78
N ILE A 254 -20.89 -12.05 -0.51
CA ILE A 254 -21.45 -10.78 -0.98
C ILE A 254 -22.93 -10.65 -0.54
N SER A 255 -23.71 -11.71 -0.66
CA SER A 255 -25.11 -11.72 -0.20
C SER A 255 -25.21 -11.50 1.30
N LYS A 256 -24.31 -12.11 2.08
CA LYS A 256 -24.26 -11.95 3.54
C LYS A 256 -23.87 -10.53 3.95
N LEU A 257 -22.89 -9.92 3.26
CA LEU A 257 -22.48 -8.53 3.47
C LEU A 257 -23.63 -7.55 3.21
N LYS A 258 -24.38 -7.74 2.11
CA LYS A 258 -25.54 -6.91 1.77
C LYS A 258 -26.71 -7.01 2.76
N GLN A 259 -26.68 -7.98 3.67
CA GLN A 259 -27.69 -8.18 4.71
C GLN A 259 -27.23 -7.71 6.10
N VAL A 260 -26.01 -7.16 6.21
CA VAL A 260 -25.48 -6.61 7.47
C VAL A 260 -26.39 -5.50 7.97
N THR A 261 -26.84 -5.61 9.22
CA THR A 261 -27.69 -4.60 9.86
C THR A 261 -26.83 -3.61 10.62
N TYR A 262 -27.11 -2.31 10.48
CA TYR A 262 -26.42 -1.25 11.23
C TYR A 262 -26.76 -1.35 12.73
N PRO A 263 -25.82 -1.75 13.60
CA PRO A 263 -26.11 -2.05 15.01
C PRO A 263 -26.49 -0.81 15.81
N ASN A 264 -25.77 0.30 15.57
CA ASN A 264 -25.86 1.56 16.30
C ASN A 264 -25.62 1.38 17.82
N GLY A 265 -24.45 1.79 18.29
CA GLY A 265 -24.05 1.60 19.68
C GLY A 265 -22.83 2.43 20.07
N ALA A 266 -22.18 2.05 21.18
CA ALA A 266 -20.90 2.61 21.57
C ALA A 266 -19.78 2.12 20.64
N THR A 267 -18.56 2.63 20.83
CA THR A 267 -17.42 2.38 19.93
C THR A 267 -16.36 1.54 20.65
N ALA A 268 -16.48 0.20 20.58
CA ALA A 268 -15.58 -0.75 21.23
C ALA A 268 -14.46 -1.28 20.29
N THR A 269 -13.71 -0.36 19.66
CA THR A 269 -12.67 -0.68 18.66
C THR A 269 -11.64 -1.71 19.13
N GLY A 270 -11.16 -1.60 20.37
CA GLY A 270 -10.20 -2.56 20.92
C GLY A 270 -10.77 -3.98 21.03
N ASP A 271 -12.03 -4.12 21.43
CA ASP A 271 -12.71 -5.42 21.50
C ASP A 271 -12.96 -5.98 20.09
N GLY A 272 -13.30 -5.14 19.11
CA GLY A 272 -13.43 -5.52 17.70
C GLY A 272 -12.12 -6.08 17.11
N ILE A 273 -10.99 -5.41 17.37
CA ILE A 273 -9.65 -5.89 16.95
C ILE A 273 -9.32 -7.23 17.61
N VAL A 274 -9.60 -7.39 18.91
CA VAL A 274 -9.39 -8.68 19.61
C VAL A 274 -10.30 -9.76 19.04
N ALA A 275 -11.55 -9.46 18.69
CA ALA A 275 -12.44 -10.43 18.05
C ALA A 275 -11.91 -10.88 16.68
N GLY A 276 -11.34 -9.95 15.89
CA GLY A 276 -10.67 -10.28 14.63
C GLY A 276 -9.41 -11.13 14.84
N LEU A 277 -8.63 -10.85 15.90
CA LEU A 277 -7.49 -11.69 16.29
C LEU A 277 -7.91 -13.13 16.55
N GLU A 278 -9.05 -13.33 17.21
CA GLU A 278 -9.57 -14.67 17.49
C GLU A 278 -9.97 -15.44 16.21
N TYR A 279 -10.34 -14.76 15.12
CA TYR A 279 -10.50 -15.45 13.82
C TYR A 279 -9.18 -16.04 13.33
N PHE A 280 -8.08 -15.27 13.39
CA PHE A 280 -6.76 -15.76 12.98
C PHE A 280 -6.22 -16.91 13.84
N LYS A 281 -6.54 -16.91 15.14
CA LYS A 281 -6.10 -17.98 16.06
C LYS A 281 -6.90 -19.27 15.91
N LYS A 282 -8.19 -19.16 15.59
CA LYS A 282 -9.09 -20.31 15.40
C LYS A 282 -8.89 -20.97 14.03
N ALA A 283 -8.56 -20.17 13.02
CA ALA A 283 -8.38 -20.66 11.67
C ALA A 283 -7.21 -21.65 11.56
N VAL A 284 -7.30 -22.59 10.62
CA VAL A 284 -6.17 -23.45 10.27
C VAL A 284 -4.99 -22.55 9.88
N ASN A 285 -3.88 -22.65 10.62
CA ASN A 285 -2.72 -21.79 10.41
C ASN A 285 -2.01 -22.18 9.10
N ARG A 286 -2.10 -21.32 8.08
CA ARG A 286 -1.34 -21.46 6.84
C ARG A 286 0.04 -20.82 7.05
N VAL A 287 1.04 -21.66 7.34
CA VAL A 287 2.40 -21.20 7.65
C VAL A 287 2.92 -20.30 6.53
N GLY A 288 3.43 -19.13 6.90
CA GLY A 288 4.01 -18.17 5.96
C GLY A 288 3.01 -17.29 5.22
N ILE A 289 1.71 -17.60 5.24
CA ILE A 289 0.70 -16.76 4.60
C ILE A 289 0.46 -15.47 5.39
N PRO A 290 0.48 -14.30 4.75
CA PRO A 290 0.17 -13.02 5.37
C PRO A 290 -1.20 -13.02 6.06
N LYS A 291 -1.23 -12.51 7.28
CA LYS A 291 -2.46 -12.23 8.04
C LYS A 291 -2.68 -10.73 8.05
N ILE A 292 -3.84 -10.27 7.57
CA ILE A 292 -4.12 -8.85 7.36
C ILE A 292 -5.43 -8.49 8.02
N MET A 293 -5.40 -7.52 8.94
CA MET A 293 -6.59 -6.96 9.57
C MET A 293 -6.92 -5.61 8.95
N LEU A 294 -8.15 -5.46 8.49
CA LEU A 294 -8.70 -4.22 7.94
C LEU A 294 -9.71 -3.68 8.94
N THR A 295 -9.34 -2.64 9.69
CA THR A 295 -10.22 -2.04 10.68
C THR A 295 -10.82 -0.75 10.13
N PHE A 296 -12.15 -0.77 9.99
CA PHE A 296 -12.94 0.34 9.50
C PHE A 296 -13.54 1.07 10.68
N THR A 297 -13.30 2.37 10.84
CA THR A 297 -13.80 3.16 11.97
C THR A 297 -13.69 4.66 11.68
N ASP A 298 -14.52 5.50 12.31
CA ASP A 298 -14.27 6.95 12.39
C ASP A 298 -13.33 7.32 13.54
N GLY A 299 -12.86 6.33 14.31
CA GLY A 299 -12.05 6.52 15.50
C GLY A 299 -12.89 6.99 16.70
N GLU A 300 -12.25 7.28 17.83
CA GLU A 300 -12.92 7.61 19.09
C GLU A 300 -13.50 6.40 19.83
N SER A 301 -12.68 5.37 20.04
CA SER A 301 -13.04 4.28 20.94
C SER A 301 -13.35 4.82 22.33
N ASN A 302 -14.57 4.55 22.80
CA ASN A 302 -15.14 5.12 24.03
C ASN A 302 -15.72 4.08 25.00
N SER A 303 -15.62 2.80 24.63
CA SER A 303 -16.14 1.66 25.40
C SER A 303 -15.31 0.40 25.13
N GLY A 304 -15.71 -0.72 25.75
CA GLY A 304 -15.05 -2.01 25.61
C GLY A 304 -14.10 -2.35 26.75
N THR A 305 -13.58 -3.58 26.70
CA THR A 305 -12.67 -4.14 27.71
C THR A 305 -11.22 -3.81 27.40
N TYR A 306 -10.83 -3.86 26.14
CA TYR A 306 -9.48 -3.58 25.68
C TYR A 306 -9.39 -2.16 25.11
N SER A 307 -8.35 -1.43 25.50
CA SER A 307 -7.96 -0.22 24.76
C SER A 307 -7.42 -0.59 23.37
N VAL A 308 -7.53 0.34 22.42
CA VAL A 308 -7.01 0.15 21.05
C VAL A 308 -5.53 -0.23 21.08
N SER A 309 -4.70 0.48 21.86
CA SER A 309 -3.26 0.19 21.96
C SER A 309 -2.96 -1.21 22.53
N GLN A 310 -3.76 -1.71 23.47
CA GLN A 310 -3.61 -3.07 23.97
C GLN A 310 -3.95 -4.10 22.90
N ALA A 311 -5.06 -3.91 22.17
CA ALA A 311 -5.48 -4.81 21.11
C ALA A 311 -4.47 -4.83 19.95
N VAL A 312 -3.98 -3.66 19.54
CA VAL A 312 -2.93 -3.48 18.53
C VAL A 312 -1.64 -4.22 18.92
N ALA A 313 -1.21 -4.11 20.19
CA ALA A 313 -0.05 -4.86 20.67
C ALA A 313 -0.24 -6.39 20.57
N MET A 314 -1.47 -6.89 20.77
CA MET A 314 -1.76 -8.32 20.63
C MET A 314 -1.67 -8.79 19.18
N ILE A 315 -2.28 -8.06 18.23
CA ILE A 315 -2.19 -8.43 16.80
C ILE A 315 -0.78 -8.27 16.25
N GLN A 316 -0.01 -7.30 16.76
CA GLN A 316 1.40 -7.12 16.41
C GLN A 316 2.25 -8.31 16.85
N ASN A 317 2.02 -8.84 18.05
CA ASN A 317 2.69 -10.05 18.55
C ASN A 317 2.38 -11.29 17.72
N GLU A 318 1.20 -11.31 17.09
CA GLU A 318 0.73 -12.40 16.21
C GLU A 318 1.11 -12.16 14.74
N ARG A 319 1.94 -11.13 14.47
CA ARG A 319 2.48 -10.76 13.16
C ARG A 319 1.39 -10.48 12.12
N ILE A 320 0.28 -9.89 12.56
CA ILE A 320 -0.82 -9.47 11.68
C ILE A 320 -0.50 -8.07 11.16
N VAL A 321 -0.54 -7.87 9.85
CA VAL A 321 -0.47 -6.54 9.24
C VAL A 321 -1.81 -5.84 9.48
N SER A 322 -1.81 -4.59 9.94
CA SER A 322 -3.05 -3.87 10.27
C SER A 322 -3.17 -2.60 9.44
N TYR A 323 -4.29 -2.48 8.73
CA TYR A 323 -4.69 -1.27 8.04
C TYR A 323 -5.86 -0.61 8.77
N ALA A 324 -5.83 0.71 8.85
CA ALA A 324 -6.88 1.52 9.44
C ALA A 324 -7.61 2.29 8.33
N ILE A 325 -8.91 2.06 8.19
CA ILE A 325 -9.75 2.67 7.16
C ILE A 325 -10.72 3.65 7.83
N GLY A 326 -10.44 4.94 7.70
CA GLY A 326 -11.28 6.02 8.19
C GLY A 326 -12.59 6.10 7.41
N ILE A 327 -13.73 6.02 8.10
CA ILE A 327 -15.06 6.19 7.49
C ILE A 327 -15.72 7.47 8.00
N GLY A 328 -16.42 8.18 7.13
CA GLY A 328 -17.26 9.31 7.53
C GLY A 328 -16.46 10.61 7.68
N SER A 329 -17.08 11.63 8.27
CA SER A 329 -16.52 12.99 8.26
C SER A 329 -15.74 13.38 9.51
N ASN A 330 -15.88 12.65 10.61
CA ASN A 330 -15.31 13.01 11.92
C ASN A 330 -14.18 12.07 12.33
N ILE A 331 -13.26 11.79 11.40
CA ILE A 331 -12.20 10.78 11.59
C ILE A 331 -11.16 11.25 12.62
N ILE A 332 -10.90 10.43 13.64
CA ILE A 332 -9.83 10.62 14.62
C ILE A 332 -8.54 9.94 14.15
N GLU A 333 -7.73 10.70 13.42
CA GLU A 333 -6.46 10.26 12.84
C GLU A 333 -5.48 9.64 13.83
N ALA A 334 -5.42 10.16 15.06
CA ALA A 334 -4.52 9.63 16.06
C ALA A 334 -4.83 8.17 16.40
N GLU A 335 -6.12 7.79 16.42
CA GLU A 335 -6.53 6.40 16.67
C GLU A 335 -6.25 5.52 15.46
N LEU A 336 -6.54 5.99 14.23
CA LEU A 336 -6.20 5.24 13.01
C LEU A 336 -4.70 4.96 12.92
N LYS A 337 -3.85 5.94 13.27
CA LYS A 337 -2.41 5.73 13.33
C LYS A 337 -2.03 4.67 14.36
N ILE A 338 -2.69 4.62 15.52
CA ILE A 338 -2.43 3.55 16.51
C ILE A 338 -2.77 2.19 15.91
N ILE A 339 -3.93 2.05 15.27
CA ILE A 339 -4.35 0.80 14.60
C ILE A 339 -3.32 0.38 13.55
N ALA A 340 -2.85 1.34 12.75
CA ALA A 340 -1.87 1.17 11.68
C ALA A 340 -0.40 1.12 12.15
N TYR A 341 -0.12 0.81 13.42
CA TYR A 341 1.23 0.74 14.00
C TYR A 341 2.07 2.03 13.89
N GLY A 342 1.43 3.18 13.71
CA GLY A 342 2.06 4.49 13.46
C GLY A 342 2.52 4.69 12.02
N ILE A 343 2.19 3.77 11.11
CA ILE A 343 2.61 3.79 9.70
C ILE A 343 1.53 4.51 8.88
N ASP A 344 1.83 5.74 8.45
CA ASP A 344 0.89 6.57 7.70
C ASP A 344 0.41 5.92 6.39
N GLU A 345 1.23 5.08 5.75
CA GLU A 345 0.88 4.35 4.52
C GLU A 345 -0.21 3.28 4.73
N MET A 346 -0.37 2.81 5.98
CA MET A 346 -1.38 1.82 6.38
C MET A 346 -2.70 2.48 6.84
N VAL A 347 -2.76 3.81 6.84
CA VAL A 347 -3.99 4.58 7.07
C VAL A 347 -4.59 4.99 5.73
N LYS A 348 -5.86 4.63 5.50
CA LYS A 348 -6.65 5.06 4.34
C LYS A 348 -7.89 5.79 4.82
N ARG A 349 -8.37 6.76 4.04
CA ARG A 349 -9.59 7.49 4.38
C ARG A 349 -10.60 7.41 3.27
N VAL A 350 -11.83 7.18 3.64
CA VAL A 350 -13.01 7.22 2.77
C VAL A 350 -13.66 8.59 2.94
N ASP A 351 -12.94 9.64 2.53
CA ASP A 351 -13.39 11.05 2.69
C ASP A 351 -14.41 11.44 1.60
N ASP A 352 -14.21 10.94 0.37
CA ASP A 352 -15.12 11.12 -0.76
C ASP A 352 -15.54 9.75 -1.27
N TYR A 353 -16.84 9.50 -1.23
CA TYR A 353 -17.46 8.23 -1.58
C TYR A 353 -17.29 7.87 -3.07
N ASN A 354 -16.92 8.84 -3.92
CA ASN A 354 -16.55 8.57 -5.30
C ASN A 354 -15.17 7.93 -5.45
N ALA A 355 -14.35 7.90 -4.39
CA ALA A 355 -12.99 7.36 -4.39
C ALA A 355 -12.91 5.91 -3.86
N LEU A 356 -14.06 5.28 -3.58
CA LEU A 356 -14.12 3.92 -3.05
C LEU A 356 -13.42 2.90 -3.95
N PRO A 357 -13.64 2.87 -5.30
CA PRO A 357 -12.92 1.95 -6.18
C PRO A 357 -11.40 2.09 -6.10
N GLU A 358 -10.89 3.32 -6.01
CA GLU A 358 -9.48 3.63 -5.91
C GLU A 358 -8.87 3.10 -4.61
N ILE A 359 -9.57 3.28 -3.48
CA ILE A 359 -9.13 2.77 -2.19
C ILE A 359 -9.17 1.24 -2.18
N THR A 360 -10.17 0.62 -2.83
CA THR A 360 -10.26 -0.83 -3.00
C THR A 360 -9.06 -1.36 -3.78
N ASN A 361 -8.71 -0.71 -4.89
CA ASN A 361 -7.55 -1.08 -5.70
C ASN A 361 -6.25 -0.92 -4.91
N ASP A 362 -6.06 0.21 -4.23
CA ASP A 362 -4.89 0.47 -3.37
C ASP A 362 -4.73 -0.62 -2.31
N LEU A 363 -5.83 -0.99 -1.65
CA LEU A 363 -5.81 -1.98 -0.58
C LEU A 363 -5.58 -3.38 -1.12
N ASN A 364 -6.19 -3.73 -2.26
CA ASN A 364 -5.91 -4.97 -2.96
C ASN A 364 -4.41 -5.06 -3.32
N PHE A 365 -3.84 -4.03 -3.96
CA PHE A 365 -2.41 -3.99 -4.24
C PHE A 365 -1.54 -4.11 -2.98
N ALA A 366 -1.92 -3.48 -1.88
CA ALA A 366 -1.18 -3.56 -0.63
C ALA A 366 -1.20 -4.97 -0.02
N VAL A 367 -2.36 -5.64 -0.06
CA VAL A 367 -2.51 -7.06 0.32
C VAL A 367 -1.58 -7.94 -0.53
N CYS A 368 -1.59 -7.73 -1.84
CA CYS A 368 -0.77 -8.48 -2.80
C CYS A 368 0.73 -8.27 -2.67
N GLN A 369 1.09 -7.09 -2.18
CA GLN A 369 2.46 -6.66 -1.93
C GLN A 369 2.95 -7.07 -0.54
N THR A 370 2.12 -7.69 0.29
CA THR A 370 2.54 -8.12 1.61
C THR A 370 3.39 -9.39 1.50
N PRO A 371 4.66 -9.39 1.98
CA PRO A 371 5.54 -10.55 1.85
C PRO A 371 5.08 -11.76 2.64
N GLN A 372 5.13 -12.94 2.01
CA GLN A 372 4.94 -14.23 2.69
C GLN A 372 6.18 -14.57 3.52
N THR A 373 6.01 -15.09 4.74
CA THR A 373 7.16 -15.45 5.57
C THR A 373 7.64 -16.86 5.25
N LEU A 374 8.92 -17.02 4.92
CA LEU A 374 9.57 -18.32 4.79
C LEU A 374 10.65 -18.48 5.87
N GLU A 375 10.69 -19.65 6.50
CA GLU A 375 11.74 -19.99 7.45
C GLU A 375 12.74 -20.97 6.80
N PRO A 376 14.04 -20.87 7.11
CA PRO A 376 15.02 -21.84 6.63
C PRO A 376 14.70 -23.28 7.05
N ASN A 377 15.01 -24.22 6.17
CA ASN A 377 14.84 -25.67 6.35
C ASN A 377 13.39 -26.13 6.56
N VAL A 378 12.43 -25.34 6.08
CA VAL A 378 11.01 -25.74 5.95
C VAL A 378 10.80 -26.42 4.60
N GLU A 379 9.75 -27.25 4.51
CA GLU A 379 9.33 -27.93 3.29
C GLU A 379 9.25 -26.99 2.08
N PRO A 380 9.59 -27.47 0.87
CA PRO A 380 9.52 -26.66 -0.34
C PRO A 380 8.12 -26.08 -0.53
N THR A 381 8.05 -24.77 -0.79
CA THR A 381 6.77 -24.07 -0.97
C THR A 381 6.48 -23.96 -2.48
N PRO A 382 5.42 -24.61 -2.99
CA PRO A 382 5.01 -24.46 -4.38
C PRO A 382 4.28 -23.12 -4.58
N GLY A 383 4.32 -22.60 -5.80
CA GLY A 383 3.55 -21.44 -6.20
C GLY A 383 3.38 -21.36 -7.71
N VAL A 384 2.47 -20.47 -8.11
CA VAL A 384 2.17 -20.16 -9.51
C VAL A 384 2.21 -18.64 -9.68
N LEU A 385 2.79 -18.16 -10.78
CA LEU A 385 2.76 -16.76 -11.17
C LEU A 385 2.12 -16.63 -12.55
N GLU A 386 1.19 -15.69 -12.68
CA GLU A 386 0.78 -15.17 -13.98
C GLU A 386 1.95 -14.41 -14.68
N PRO A 387 1.88 -14.18 -15.99
CA PRO A 387 2.90 -13.40 -16.70
C PRO A 387 3.09 -12.01 -16.08
N ARG A 388 4.34 -11.64 -15.76
CA ARG A 388 4.72 -10.40 -15.04
C ARG A 388 4.20 -10.27 -13.60
N GLU A 389 3.45 -11.24 -13.07
CA GLU A 389 3.03 -11.24 -11.67
C GLU A 389 4.25 -11.40 -10.76
N ARG A 390 4.21 -10.73 -9.61
CA ARG A 390 5.24 -10.78 -8.58
C ARG A 390 4.75 -11.53 -7.35
N ARG A 391 5.68 -12.23 -6.71
CA ARG A 391 5.50 -12.76 -5.35
C ARG A 391 6.61 -12.23 -4.45
N TYR A 392 6.23 -11.87 -3.24
CA TYR A 392 7.09 -11.26 -2.25
C TYR A 392 7.26 -12.20 -1.07
N TYR A 393 8.48 -12.31 -0.57
CA TYR A 393 8.85 -13.16 0.57
C TYR A 393 9.69 -12.39 1.57
N ALA A 394 9.47 -12.64 2.85
CA ALA A 394 10.36 -12.27 3.94
C ALA A 394 10.96 -13.56 4.51
N ILE A 395 12.24 -13.79 4.25
CA ILE A 395 12.93 -15.05 4.56
C ILE A 395 13.82 -14.85 5.77
N GLY A 396 13.67 -15.70 6.80
CA GLY A 396 14.55 -15.70 7.98
C GLY A 396 16.02 -15.90 7.58
N LEU A 397 16.89 -15.00 8.01
CA LEU A 397 18.34 -15.09 7.82
C LEU A 397 18.99 -15.76 9.03
N THR A 398 19.92 -16.68 8.76
CA THR A 398 20.77 -17.29 9.79
C THR A 398 22.13 -16.57 9.85
N THR A 399 22.90 -16.82 10.91
CA THR A 399 24.28 -16.30 11.04
C THR A 399 25.22 -16.78 9.94
N ASN A 400 24.89 -17.89 9.27
CA ASN A 400 25.66 -18.42 8.15
C ASN A 400 25.14 -17.93 6.79
N GLY A 401 24.11 -17.08 6.76
CA GLY A 401 23.33 -16.75 5.56
C GLY A 401 22.35 -17.86 5.18
N ILE A 402 21.78 -17.77 3.98
CA ILE A 402 20.84 -18.75 3.43
C ILE A 402 21.19 -19.11 1.99
N THR A 403 20.79 -20.30 1.57
CA THR A 403 20.74 -20.69 0.17
C THR A 403 19.28 -20.75 -0.27
N LEU A 404 18.92 -19.93 -1.26
CA LEU A 404 17.64 -19.97 -1.91
C LEU A 404 17.74 -20.86 -3.16
N SER A 405 16.92 -21.90 -3.24
CA SER A 405 16.79 -22.76 -4.42
C SER A 405 15.39 -22.62 -5.01
N ILE A 406 15.29 -22.23 -6.28
CA ILE A 406 14.05 -22.04 -7.01
C ILE A 406 14.05 -22.98 -8.21
N SER A 407 13.17 -23.96 -8.20
CA SER A 407 12.89 -24.82 -9.35
C SER A 407 11.67 -24.28 -10.08
N THR A 408 11.73 -24.15 -11.40
CA THR A 408 10.66 -23.52 -12.21
C THR A 408 10.53 -24.20 -13.56
N ASN A 409 9.33 -24.16 -14.15
CA ASN A 409 9.06 -24.64 -15.51
C ASN A 409 9.38 -23.60 -16.60
N SER A 410 9.56 -22.32 -16.24
CA SER A 410 9.80 -21.21 -17.16
C SER A 410 10.88 -20.24 -16.63
N ALA A 411 11.27 -19.26 -17.43
CA ALA A 411 12.18 -18.21 -16.99
C ALA A 411 11.51 -17.31 -15.93
N PHE A 412 12.32 -16.77 -15.01
CA PHE A 412 11.86 -15.81 -14.01
C PHE A 412 12.93 -14.76 -13.78
N GLU A 413 12.52 -13.63 -13.21
CA GLU A 413 13.41 -12.60 -12.69
C GLU A 413 13.27 -12.55 -11.16
N GLY A 414 14.35 -12.17 -10.46
CA GLY A 414 14.26 -12.04 -9.02
C GLY A 414 15.30 -11.10 -8.43
N TRP A 415 14.92 -10.52 -7.29
CA TRP A 415 15.69 -9.52 -6.55
C TRP A 415 15.59 -9.80 -5.07
N TYR A 416 16.63 -9.44 -4.32
CA TYR A 416 16.57 -9.46 -2.87
C TYR A 416 17.06 -8.15 -2.26
N SER A 417 16.54 -7.82 -1.08
CA SER A 417 17.00 -6.69 -0.29
C SER A 417 16.90 -6.96 1.21
N TYR A 418 17.85 -6.43 1.98
CA TYR A 418 17.85 -6.45 3.44
C TYR A 418 17.02 -5.32 4.05
N SER A 419 16.57 -4.37 3.26
CA SER A 419 15.87 -3.17 3.76
C SER A 419 14.63 -2.78 2.97
N GLU A 420 14.47 -3.29 1.75
CA GLU A 420 13.32 -3.03 0.92
C GLU A 420 12.37 -4.24 0.92
N PRO A 421 11.18 -4.15 1.56
CA PRO A 421 10.14 -5.17 1.55
C PRO A 421 9.79 -5.74 0.17
N ASN A 422 9.75 -4.86 -0.83
CA ASN A 422 9.33 -5.20 -2.20
C ASN A 422 10.44 -4.81 -3.17
N PRO A 423 11.58 -5.52 -3.16
CA PRO A 423 12.68 -5.21 -4.07
C PRO A 423 12.22 -5.44 -5.50
N ASN A 424 12.71 -4.63 -6.43
CA ASN A 424 12.32 -4.68 -7.84
C ASN A 424 13.49 -4.26 -8.73
N SER A 425 13.28 -4.11 -10.03
CA SER A 425 14.35 -3.74 -10.96
C SER A 425 15.00 -2.38 -10.70
N ALA A 426 14.36 -1.50 -9.91
CA ALA A 426 14.85 -0.16 -9.58
C ALA A 426 15.53 -0.07 -8.21
N ILE A 427 15.25 -0.99 -7.28
CA ILE A 427 15.83 -0.99 -5.94
C ILE A 427 16.00 -2.41 -5.40
N TYR A 428 17.26 -2.78 -5.15
CA TYR A 428 17.62 -4.11 -4.63
C TYR A 428 19.04 -4.11 -4.07
N ASP A 429 19.37 -5.10 -3.23
CA ASP A 429 20.73 -5.34 -2.76
C ASP A 429 21.44 -6.39 -3.61
N GLY A 430 20.72 -7.37 -4.17
CA GLY A 430 21.27 -8.28 -5.18
C GLY A 430 20.22 -8.91 -6.09
N LEU A 431 20.71 -9.53 -7.17
CA LEU A 431 19.92 -10.22 -8.17
C LEU A 431 19.88 -11.72 -7.92
N ILE A 432 18.73 -12.34 -8.15
CA ILE A 432 18.56 -13.80 -8.13
C ILE A 432 18.84 -14.32 -9.54
N THR A 433 20.09 -14.68 -9.78
CA THR A 433 20.56 -15.16 -11.08
C THR A 433 20.65 -16.68 -11.09
N GLY A 434 19.62 -17.33 -11.63
CA GLY A 434 19.54 -18.79 -11.74
C GLY A 434 18.82 -19.47 -10.58
N ASN A 435 18.84 -20.81 -10.59
CA ASN A 435 17.99 -21.62 -9.71
C ASN A 435 18.53 -21.75 -8.28
N ILE A 436 19.78 -21.37 -8.00
CA ILE A 436 20.39 -21.47 -6.67
C ILE A 436 21.20 -20.20 -6.42
N ILE A 437 20.91 -19.52 -5.31
CA ILE A 437 21.66 -18.34 -4.88
C ILE A 437 21.96 -18.40 -3.39
N TYR A 438 23.18 -18.01 -3.02
CA TYR A 438 23.54 -17.79 -1.62
C TYR A 438 23.39 -16.31 -1.27
N ILE A 439 22.63 -16.05 -0.21
CA ILE A 439 22.43 -14.72 0.37
C ILE A 439 23.16 -14.70 1.72
N PRO A 440 24.25 -13.93 1.85
CA PRO A 440 25.03 -13.89 3.09
C PRO A 440 24.26 -13.18 4.21
N ASP A 441 24.62 -13.47 5.46
CA ASP A 441 24.30 -12.57 6.56
C ASP A 441 25.09 -11.25 6.40
N GLN A 442 24.46 -10.12 6.65
CA GLN A 442 25.10 -8.81 6.68
C GLN A 442 25.17 -8.31 8.13
N ASP A 443 26.29 -7.71 8.52
CA ASP A 443 26.46 -7.11 9.85
C ASP A 443 25.56 -5.87 9.99
N ASP A 444 24.82 -5.81 11.10
CA ASP A 444 23.84 -4.76 11.40
C ASP A 444 24.52 -3.42 11.72
N ALA A 445 24.66 -2.54 10.73
CA ALA A 445 25.01 -1.14 10.99
C ALA A 445 23.79 -0.30 11.41
N ASP A 446 22.59 -0.61 10.89
CA ASP A 446 21.42 0.29 10.96
C ASP A 446 20.15 -0.34 11.59
N GLY A 447 20.18 -1.59 12.04
CA GLY A 447 19.03 -2.26 12.68
C GLY A 447 17.81 -2.53 11.78
N ARG A 448 17.96 -2.36 10.46
CA ARG A 448 16.88 -2.45 9.46
C ARG A 448 16.52 -3.88 9.04
N VAL A 449 17.33 -4.86 9.41
CA VAL A 449 17.23 -6.28 8.99
C VAL A 449 16.53 -7.13 10.04
N LEU A 450 16.31 -6.58 11.24
CA LEU A 450 15.77 -7.29 12.39
C LEU A 450 14.24 -7.25 12.40
N ARG A 451 13.63 -8.42 12.60
CA ARG A 451 12.22 -8.59 12.98
C ARG A 451 12.04 -8.18 14.44
N ASN A 452 10.80 -7.89 14.82
CA ASN A 452 10.43 -7.56 16.20
C ASN A 452 10.72 -8.68 17.22
N ASP A 453 10.89 -9.93 16.76
CA ASP A 453 11.30 -11.07 17.59
C ASP A 453 12.83 -11.25 17.68
N GLY A 454 13.60 -10.32 17.09
CA GLY A 454 15.06 -10.32 17.10
C GLY A 454 15.71 -11.18 16.00
N THR A 455 14.93 -11.80 15.11
CA THR A 455 15.48 -12.57 13.98
C THR A 455 15.82 -11.66 12.79
N LYS A 456 16.87 -11.96 12.03
CA LYS A 456 17.16 -11.23 10.79
C LYS A 456 16.30 -11.76 9.65
N HIS A 457 15.95 -10.92 8.67
CA HIS A 457 15.28 -11.37 7.46
C HIS A 457 15.81 -10.67 6.21
N VAL A 458 15.67 -11.35 5.07
CA VAL A 458 15.87 -10.76 3.75
C VAL A 458 14.56 -10.79 3.00
N TYR A 459 14.26 -9.71 2.30
CA TYR A 459 13.13 -9.63 1.39
C TYR A 459 13.52 -10.12 0.02
N VAL A 460 12.65 -10.92 -0.59
CA VAL A 460 12.86 -11.52 -1.90
C VAL A 460 11.63 -11.28 -2.76
N THR A 461 11.84 -10.83 -3.98
CA THR A 461 10.82 -10.78 -5.03
C THR A 461 11.20 -11.76 -6.12
N ILE A 462 10.22 -12.54 -6.57
CA ILE A 462 10.28 -13.30 -7.81
C ILE A 462 9.18 -12.81 -8.76
N GLN A 463 9.46 -12.83 -10.06
CA GLN A 463 8.54 -12.37 -11.09
C GLN A 463 8.49 -13.38 -12.23
N GLY A 464 7.27 -13.73 -12.67
CA GLY A 464 7.05 -14.59 -13.82
C GLY A 464 7.55 -13.97 -15.12
N ALA A 465 7.90 -14.79 -16.11
CA ALA A 465 8.35 -14.32 -17.43
C ALA A 465 7.32 -13.38 -18.08
N SER A 466 7.83 -12.38 -18.80
CA SER A 466 6.98 -11.38 -19.47
C SER A 466 6.55 -11.77 -20.90
N THR A 467 7.11 -12.85 -21.44
CA THR A 467 7.05 -13.19 -22.88
C THR A 467 6.22 -14.42 -23.20
N ASP A 468 5.76 -15.15 -22.20
CA ASP A 468 4.94 -16.34 -22.37
C ASP A 468 3.59 -16.07 -21.70
N GLU A 469 2.48 -16.28 -22.38
CA GLU A 469 1.14 -16.22 -21.76
C GLU A 469 0.92 -17.41 -20.81
N SER A 470 1.91 -18.29 -20.66
CA SER A 470 1.86 -19.44 -19.76
C SER A 470 2.17 -19.08 -18.31
N LEU A 471 1.46 -19.75 -17.40
CA LEU A 471 1.72 -19.75 -15.97
C LEU A 471 3.15 -20.23 -15.65
N THR A 472 3.82 -19.52 -14.74
CA THR A 472 5.11 -19.92 -14.18
C THR A 472 4.88 -20.71 -12.89
N GLU A 473 5.04 -22.03 -12.96
CA GLU A 473 5.01 -22.90 -11.78
C GLU A 473 6.41 -22.97 -11.18
N TYR A 474 6.52 -22.72 -9.88
CA TYR A 474 7.79 -22.77 -9.17
C TYR A 474 7.69 -23.43 -7.81
N VAL A 475 8.84 -23.90 -7.32
CA VAL A 475 9.02 -24.44 -5.98
C VAL A 475 10.24 -23.74 -5.36
N ILE A 476 10.02 -23.07 -4.23
CA ILE A 476 11.07 -22.38 -3.48
C ILE A 476 11.48 -23.23 -2.26
N HIS A 477 12.79 -23.40 -2.08
CA HIS A 477 13.38 -24.08 -0.93
C HIS A 477 14.48 -23.19 -0.33
N VAL A 478 14.46 -23.05 0.99
CA VAL A 478 15.42 -22.23 1.74
C VAL A 478 16.28 -23.15 2.60
N GLY A 479 17.57 -23.25 2.28
CA GLY A 479 18.55 -23.93 3.12
C GLY A 479 19.35 -22.95 3.98
N GLU A 480 19.87 -23.41 5.11
CA GLU A 480 20.81 -22.64 5.93
C GLU A 480 22.23 -22.65 5.35
N GLY A 481 22.95 -21.53 5.41
CA GLY A 481 24.35 -21.46 4.99
C GLY A 481 24.56 -21.58 3.49
N TYR A 482 25.82 -21.77 3.07
CA TYR A 482 26.17 -22.01 1.67
C TYR A 482 26.01 -23.50 1.34
N HIS A 483 24.98 -23.81 0.55
CA HIS A 483 24.71 -25.15 0.06
C HIS A 483 24.59 -25.11 -1.45
N ILE A 484 25.41 -25.92 -2.13
CA ILE A 484 25.07 -26.35 -3.49
C ILE A 484 24.23 -27.60 -3.26
N PRO A 485 22.95 -27.65 -3.67
CA PRO A 485 22.15 -28.87 -3.61
C PRO A 485 22.98 -30.01 -4.21
N SER A 486 23.25 -31.04 -3.42
CA SER A 486 23.89 -32.24 -3.94
C SER A 486 22.99 -32.77 -5.07
N PRO A 487 23.53 -33.12 -6.25
CA PRO A 487 22.72 -33.77 -7.27
C PRO A 487 22.24 -35.10 -6.67
N SER A 488 21.01 -35.14 -6.16
CA SER A 488 20.40 -36.38 -5.71
C SER A 488 19.91 -37.15 -6.96
N PRO A 489 20.01 -38.47 -6.97
CA PRO A 489 19.71 -39.27 -8.14
C PRO A 489 18.20 -39.32 -8.40
N GLU A 490 17.82 -39.03 -9.65
CA GLU A 490 16.55 -39.36 -10.33
C GLU A 490 15.21 -38.99 -9.66
N THR A 491 14.59 -37.95 -10.25
CA THR A 491 13.22 -37.94 -10.77
C THR A 491 12.07 -38.31 -9.83
N THR A 492 11.48 -37.32 -9.16
CA THR A 492 10.05 -37.36 -8.83
C THR A 492 9.30 -36.66 -9.96
N GLN A 493 8.64 -37.44 -10.82
CA GLN A 493 7.83 -36.93 -11.92
C GLN A 493 6.62 -36.16 -11.39
N ILE A 494 6.32 -35.04 -12.07
CA ILE A 494 5.00 -34.39 -12.07
C ILE A 494 3.97 -35.43 -12.54
N PRO A 495 2.83 -35.64 -11.85
CA PRO A 495 1.84 -36.64 -12.25
C PRO A 495 1.25 -36.23 -13.61
N THR A 496 1.62 -36.98 -14.65
CA THR A 496 1.05 -36.84 -15.98
C THR A 496 -0.29 -37.58 -16.02
N SER A 497 -1.31 -36.83 -16.44
CA SER A 497 -2.63 -37.28 -16.88
C SER A 497 -2.67 -38.70 -17.46
N THR A 498 -3.58 -39.50 -16.93
CA THR A 498 -3.90 -40.86 -17.34
C THR A 498 -4.37 -40.92 -18.79
N GLU A 499 -3.50 -41.34 -19.70
CA GLU A 499 -3.90 -41.78 -21.04
C GLU A 499 -4.53 -43.17 -20.96
N VAL A 500 -5.76 -43.27 -21.45
CA VAL A 500 -6.55 -44.50 -21.55
C VAL A 500 -5.98 -45.36 -22.68
N THR A 501 -5.39 -46.49 -22.30
CA THR A 501 -5.04 -47.58 -23.21
C THR A 501 -6.31 -48.16 -23.83
N THR A 502 -6.45 -48.09 -25.16
CA THR A 502 -7.39 -48.93 -25.91
C THR A 502 -6.62 -49.80 -26.89
N GLU A 503 -6.65 -51.11 -26.63
CA GLU A 503 -6.20 -52.15 -27.55
C GLU A 503 -7.09 -52.20 -28.79
N ALA A 504 -6.45 -52.36 -29.95
CA ALA A 504 -7.10 -52.59 -31.22
C ALA A 504 -7.32 -54.08 -31.47
N THR A 505 -8.54 -54.46 -31.88
CA THR A 505 -8.77 -55.68 -32.69
C THR A 505 -9.90 -55.49 -33.71
N ALA A 506 -9.51 -55.65 -34.98
CA ALA A 506 -10.21 -56.31 -36.09
C ALA A 506 -11.56 -55.78 -36.64
N SER A 507 -11.44 -54.99 -37.71
CA SER A 507 -12.04 -55.19 -39.06
C SER A 507 -13.32 -56.02 -39.23
N THR A 508 -14.37 -55.42 -39.81
CA THR A 508 -15.14 -56.00 -40.93
C THR A 508 -15.75 -54.88 -41.79
N GLU A 509 -15.61 -55.02 -43.12
CA GLU A 509 -16.05 -54.11 -44.19
C GLU A 509 -17.58 -53.94 -44.28
N VAL A 510 -18.07 -52.87 -44.93
CA VAL A 510 -18.73 -52.94 -46.26
C VAL A 510 -19.17 -51.53 -46.74
N THR A 511 -18.86 -51.31 -48.02
CA THR A 511 -19.19 -50.26 -48.99
C THR A 511 -20.63 -49.72 -49.04
N THR A 512 -20.84 -48.45 -49.42
CA THR A 512 -21.36 -48.03 -50.76
C THR A 512 -21.72 -46.52 -50.81
N GLU A 513 -21.45 -45.91 -51.97
CA GLU A 513 -21.82 -44.55 -52.35
C GLU A 513 -23.29 -44.43 -52.82
N ALA A 514 -23.86 -43.26 -52.53
CA ALA A 514 -24.70 -42.37 -53.35
C ALA A 514 -26.11 -42.80 -53.87
N VAL A 515 -27.08 -41.89 -53.66
CA VAL A 515 -27.83 -41.11 -54.71
C VAL A 515 -29.31 -40.82 -54.33
N LEU A 516 -29.66 -39.50 -54.31
CA LEU A 516 -30.94 -38.78 -54.56
C LEU A 516 -32.25 -39.19 -53.81
N THR A 517 -33.21 -38.32 -53.45
CA THR A 517 -33.71 -37.04 -54.03
C THR A 517 -34.68 -36.34 -53.06
N GLU A 518 -34.66 -35.00 -53.09
CA GLU A 518 -35.74 -33.98 -52.91
C GLU A 518 -36.67 -33.97 -51.67
N VAL A 519 -36.85 -32.78 -51.06
CA VAL A 519 -37.97 -31.82 -51.31
C VAL A 519 -37.84 -30.57 -50.40
N THR A 520 -38.06 -29.39 -51.02
CA THR A 520 -38.37 -27.99 -50.61
C THR A 520 -38.80 -27.69 -49.14
N THR A 521 -38.58 -26.52 -48.49
CA THR A 521 -39.03 -25.13 -48.82
C THR A 521 -38.41 -24.04 -47.89
N ASP A 522 -37.95 -22.95 -48.51
CA ASP A 522 -38.07 -21.48 -48.27
C ASP A 522 -38.36 -20.75 -46.91
N VAL A 523 -37.53 -19.69 -46.68
CA VAL A 523 -37.83 -18.23 -46.39
C VAL A 523 -38.29 -17.87 -44.95
N ALA A 524 -37.89 -16.77 -44.26
CA ALA A 524 -37.26 -15.48 -44.59
C ALA A 524 -36.49 -14.86 -43.39
N SER A 525 -35.61 -13.91 -43.72
CA SER A 525 -34.86 -12.99 -42.83
C SER A 525 -35.63 -11.69 -42.54
N THR A 526 -35.35 -11.02 -41.41
CA THR A 526 -35.42 -9.54 -41.29
C THR A 526 -34.58 -9.01 -40.13
N GLU A 527 -33.73 -8.02 -40.43
CA GLU A 527 -33.00 -7.12 -39.52
C GLU A 527 -33.93 -6.05 -38.93
N VAL A 528 -33.60 -5.49 -37.76
CA VAL A 528 -34.11 -4.19 -37.30
C VAL A 528 -33.00 -3.39 -36.59
N THR A 529 -32.71 -2.23 -37.18
CA THR A 529 -31.95 -1.07 -36.69
C THR A 529 -32.76 -0.24 -35.68
N THR A 530 -32.09 0.45 -34.74
CA THR A 530 -32.69 1.56 -33.97
C THR A 530 -31.80 2.80 -34.00
N GLU A 531 -32.39 3.92 -34.43
CA GLU A 531 -31.82 5.28 -34.43
C GLU A 531 -32.82 6.23 -33.73
N ALA A 532 -32.29 7.33 -33.17
CA ALA A 532 -32.93 8.25 -32.21
C ALA A 532 -34.00 9.20 -32.79
N THR A 533 -34.94 9.70 -31.96
CA THR A 533 -35.51 11.07 -32.07
C THR A 533 -36.16 11.56 -30.76
N VAL A 534 -36.06 12.87 -30.53
CA VAL A 534 -36.46 13.74 -29.40
C VAL A 534 -37.94 14.19 -29.46
N ILE A 535 -38.45 14.88 -28.40
CA ILE A 535 -39.54 15.93 -28.31
C ILE A 535 -40.74 15.52 -27.39
N PRO A 536 -41.42 16.38 -26.57
CA PRO A 536 -41.05 17.46 -25.60
C PRO A 536 -41.95 17.41 -24.30
N PRO A 537 -42.09 18.46 -23.45
CA PRO A 537 -42.85 18.41 -22.19
C PRO A 537 -44.29 18.97 -22.29
N SER A 538 -45.18 18.59 -21.35
CA SER A 538 -46.53 19.15 -21.22
C SER A 538 -46.83 19.70 -19.82
N THR A 539 -47.08 21.00 -19.77
CA THR A 539 -47.75 21.77 -18.70
C THR A 539 -49.28 21.68 -18.80
N GLU A 540 -49.99 21.70 -17.66
CA GLU A 540 -51.31 22.35 -17.57
C GLU A 540 -51.57 22.94 -16.15
N LYS A 541 -52.06 24.19 -16.13
CA LYS A 541 -52.56 25.00 -14.99
C LYS A 541 -54.09 24.80 -14.88
N ILE A 542 -54.80 25.07 -13.78
CA ILE A 542 -55.46 26.35 -13.37
C ILE A 542 -56.33 26.04 -12.10
N SER A 543 -56.06 26.64 -10.92
CA SER A 543 -56.75 27.77 -10.22
C SER A 543 -57.92 27.41 -9.26
N GLU A 544 -57.78 27.72 -7.96
CA GLU A 544 -58.49 28.81 -7.24
C GLU A 544 -58.13 28.85 -5.72
N ASN A 545 -57.96 30.07 -5.19
CA ASN A 545 -57.76 30.50 -3.77
C ASN A 545 -59.05 31.31 -3.38
N PRO A 546 -59.44 31.66 -2.12
CA PRO A 546 -58.65 32.26 -1.00
C PRO A 546 -59.07 31.74 0.42
N GLU A 547 -58.59 32.14 1.62
CA GLU A 547 -57.86 33.32 2.15
C GLU A 547 -57.37 33.05 3.63
N THR A 548 -56.17 33.58 3.96
CA THR A 548 -55.66 34.22 5.23
C THR A 548 -55.85 33.62 6.64
N THR A 549 -54.81 33.59 7.50
CA THR A 549 -54.34 34.71 8.38
C THR A 549 -52.97 34.34 9.05
N THR A 550 -51.86 35.06 8.81
CA THR A 550 -51.18 36.10 9.67
C THR A 550 -50.71 35.62 11.08
N THR A 551 -49.53 35.91 11.67
CA THR A 551 -48.38 36.82 11.44
C THR A 551 -47.20 36.42 12.38
N SER A 552 -46.02 36.94 12.05
CA SER A 552 -44.64 36.87 12.56
C SER A 552 -44.28 37.13 14.04
N MET A 553 -43.06 36.65 14.38
CA MET A 553 -42.08 37.06 15.42
C MET A 553 -41.94 38.59 15.66
N PRO A 554 -41.41 39.11 16.82
CA PRO A 554 -39.94 39.21 17.07
C PRO A 554 -39.39 39.31 18.54
N THR A 555 -38.07 39.05 18.65
CA THR A 555 -36.96 39.56 19.51
C THR A 555 -37.13 40.21 20.92
N SER A 556 -36.09 39.95 21.76
CA SER A 556 -35.73 40.40 23.13
C SER A 556 -35.93 41.87 23.56
N PRO A 557 -35.82 42.17 24.87
CA PRO A 557 -34.72 43.03 25.34
C PRO A 557 -34.15 42.75 26.77
N THR A 558 -33.01 43.41 27.03
CA THR A 558 -32.12 43.50 28.22
C THR A 558 -32.68 44.37 29.37
N THR A 559 -32.23 44.18 30.64
CA THR A 559 -31.59 45.20 31.55
C THR A 559 -31.72 44.91 33.07
N THR A 560 -30.56 45.01 33.73
CA THR A 560 -30.06 45.17 35.13
C THR A 560 -30.94 45.83 36.23
N THR A 561 -30.81 45.40 37.52
CA THR A 561 -30.17 46.10 38.69
C THR A 561 -30.68 45.64 40.10
N GLU A 562 -29.71 45.36 40.98
CA GLU A 562 -29.56 45.28 42.47
C GLU A 562 -30.75 45.39 43.48
N THR A 563 -30.67 44.68 44.64
CA THR A 563 -30.18 45.23 45.96
C THR A 563 -30.52 44.34 47.20
N GLN A 564 -29.49 44.14 48.08
CA GLN A 564 -29.47 43.82 49.56
C GLN A 564 -30.01 42.48 50.11
N SER A 565 -29.61 41.92 51.26
CA SER A 565 -28.46 41.92 52.20
C SER A 565 -28.98 41.30 53.52
N THR A 566 -28.12 40.56 54.25
CA THR A 566 -28.10 40.15 55.69
C THR A 566 -28.08 38.62 55.91
N THR A 567 -27.37 37.95 56.83
CA THR A 567 -26.19 38.14 57.73
C THR A 567 -25.95 36.77 58.44
N GLU A 568 -24.68 36.36 58.67
CA GLU A 568 -24.13 35.44 59.74
C GLU A 568 -24.63 33.98 59.84
N LYS A 569 -23.88 32.93 60.23
CA LYS A 569 -22.53 32.65 60.80
C LYS A 569 -22.38 31.10 60.76
N LEU A 570 -21.28 30.47 60.37
CA LEU A 570 -20.18 29.99 61.25
C LEU A 570 -19.24 29.09 60.42
N ARG A 571 -17.94 29.28 60.59
CA ARG A 571 -16.83 28.41 60.13
C ARG A 571 -16.34 27.57 61.33
N PRO A 572 -15.59 26.48 61.10
CA PRO A 572 -14.16 26.55 61.43
C PRO A 572 -13.19 25.99 60.37
N GLU A 573 -12.01 26.60 60.37
CA GLU A 573 -10.71 26.33 59.69
C GLU A 573 -10.12 24.96 60.07
N ASN A 574 -9.13 24.31 59.42
CA ASN A 574 -8.06 24.54 58.40
C ASN A 574 -7.51 23.12 58.02
N PRO A 575 -6.41 22.85 57.24
CA PRO A 575 -5.36 23.72 56.67
C PRO A 575 -5.00 23.42 55.17
N PRO A 576 -4.01 24.11 54.57
CA PRO A 576 -3.69 24.03 53.13
C PRO A 576 -2.66 22.94 52.82
N VAL A 577 -2.76 22.33 51.63
CA VAL A 577 -1.70 21.45 51.10
C VAL A 577 -0.83 22.25 50.13
N ASN A 578 0.46 22.17 50.44
CA ASN A 578 1.59 22.90 49.91
C ASN A 578 1.95 22.40 48.50
N VAL A 579 2.19 23.34 47.58
CA VAL A 579 2.96 23.12 46.34
C VAL A 579 4.41 23.50 46.65
N PRO A 580 5.41 22.70 46.27
CA PRO A 580 6.76 23.22 46.10
C PRO A 580 7.25 23.04 44.66
N ASP A 581 7.82 24.12 44.15
CA ASP A 581 8.67 24.15 42.96
C ASP A 581 10.13 24.42 43.37
N GLU A 582 11.02 23.92 42.51
CA GLU A 582 12.45 24.18 42.31
C GLU A 582 13.55 23.77 43.33
N SER A 583 14.42 22.92 42.78
CA SER A 583 15.90 23.06 42.73
C SER A 583 16.82 22.37 43.77
N SER A 584 17.68 21.51 43.21
CA SER A 584 19.02 21.10 43.65
C SER A 584 19.17 20.10 44.81
N ILE A 585 19.67 18.89 44.49
CA ILE A 585 21.03 18.40 44.81
C ILE A 585 21.28 17.05 44.11
N LEU A 586 22.53 16.89 43.66
CA LEU A 586 23.13 15.87 42.82
C LEU A 586 23.20 14.43 43.38
N SER A 587 23.48 13.53 42.41
CA SER A 587 24.18 12.23 42.45
C SER A 587 23.29 10.98 42.51
N GLY A 588 23.42 9.98 41.64
CA GLY A 588 24.35 9.77 40.53
C GLY A 588 24.02 8.49 39.72
N ALA A 589 24.79 8.30 38.65
CA ALA A 589 24.96 7.11 37.81
C ALA A 589 23.90 6.79 36.72
N LEU A 590 24.05 7.46 35.57
CA LEU A 590 23.78 6.95 34.22
C LEU A 590 25.10 6.98 33.41
N PRO A 591 25.53 5.91 32.73
CA PRO A 591 26.53 5.98 31.65
C PRO A 591 25.82 5.91 30.29
N TRP A 592 25.80 7.01 29.51
CA TRP A 592 26.72 7.32 28.40
C TRP A 592 26.61 6.36 27.19
N LEU A 593 25.80 6.73 26.20
CA LEU A 593 25.86 6.20 24.83
C LEU A 593 25.24 7.16 23.80
N ILE A 594 25.68 8.43 23.80
CA ILE A 594 25.58 9.32 22.65
C ILE A 594 26.86 10.16 22.65
N ILE A 595 27.81 9.81 21.77
CA ILE A 595 28.85 10.63 21.12
C ILE A 595 29.75 9.62 20.39
N CYS A 596 29.46 9.37 19.11
CA CYS A 596 30.43 8.79 18.15
C CYS A 596 30.17 9.14 16.66
N CYS A 597 29.22 10.03 16.32
CA CYS A 597 28.93 10.36 14.90
C CYS A 597 29.49 11.71 14.40
N LEU A 598 30.54 12.27 15.00
CA LEU A 598 31.08 13.57 14.57
C LEU A 598 32.58 13.61 14.22
N LEU A 599 33.21 12.46 13.94
CA LEU A 599 34.59 12.42 13.43
C LEU A 599 34.77 11.31 12.40
N ASN A 600 34.28 11.53 11.18
CA ASN A 600 34.80 10.87 9.96
C ASN A 600 34.43 11.64 8.68
N LEU A 601 34.45 12.97 8.75
CA LEU A 601 34.56 13.85 7.59
C LEU A 601 35.96 14.48 7.66
N PHE A 602 36.97 13.77 7.16
CA PHE A 602 38.24 14.27 6.61
C PHE A 602 39.17 13.06 6.38
N ASN A 603 38.96 12.37 5.25
CA ASN A 603 40.02 11.87 4.36
C ASN A 603 39.42 11.30 3.08
#